data_AF-A0A8K0SL96-F1
#
_entry.id   AF-A0A8K0SL96-F1
#
_cell.length_a   1.000
_cell.length_b   1.000
_cell.length_c   1.000
_cell.angle_alpha   90.00
_cell.angle_beta   90.00
_cell.angle_gamma   90.00
#
_symmetry.space_group_name_H-M   'P 1'
#
loop_
_entity.id
_entity.type
_entity.pdbx_description
1 polymer ?
#
loop_
_entity_poly.entity_id
_entity_poly.type
_entity_poly.pdbx_seq_one_letter_code
_entity_poly.pdbx_strand_id
1 'polypeptide(L)'
;MYQIFFYFKTHLYASQRAPKISCEHLKSPQIPGAEVISLNSTELKHYTVPAAPPFLGTPVVDLNVCAVNVILQHPGAKDHVLVKVWMPLDNWNGRFQATGGSGYTAGLLDLTIGPSAKEGYSSASTDGGLSLNPISPEAWALSEDGSLDQDALRNFAYRSIHDMALVGKSLTEQFYGKKPDYSYWNGCSTGGRQAVVAVQNYPELFNGVLAGAPAINWDTYVVAEQWPQVVMHEENSFPSQCELRAFVDAAIAECDALDGVSDGIINDPDTCHFDPYSLVGRRITCDGCKTTITEPVARVIQKILQGPYDSMGRQIWFGLNVGAALDTLANTTITSGHRIGNPFFVNDAWIRYFLVKNPGYDVASITYTEFQRLVNQSQTEYSNIIGTEQANLSAFKNAGGKLLMWHGTIDFRNRVERIMGGPAEVDDFFRLFLAPGVDHCAGNASLGAVPVDPLAALVGWVEEGIVPTELAAKVSGSHSGNRPICPYPKTAQFVGGGNISEHGFVCR
;
A
#
# COMPACT_ATOMS: atom_id res chain seq x y z
N MET A 1 -13.09 -16.15 7.21
CA MET A 1 -14.30 -16.65 6.52
C MET A 1 -15.09 -15.42 6.08
N TYR A 2 -14.72 -14.85 4.93
CA TYR A 2 -15.16 -13.53 4.50
C TYR A 2 -16.48 -13.63 3.74
N GLN A 3 -17.58 -13.24 4.38
CA GLN A 3 -18.82 -12.91 3.67
C GLN A 3 -18.72 -11.45 3.24
N ILE A 4 -18.47 -11.24 1.95
CA ILE A 4 -18.72 -9.96 1.28
C ILE A 4 -20.25 -9.83 1.22
N PHE A 5 -20.83 -9.09 2.15
CA PHE A 5 -22.23 -8.71 2.07
C PHE A 5 -22.39 -7.62 1.01
N PHE A 6 -22.96 -8.00 -0.13
CA PHE A 6 -23.49 -7.09 -1.14
C PHE A 6 -24.52 -6.17 -0.49
N TYR A 7 -24.16 -4.92 -0.20
CA TYR A 7 -25.15 -3.87 0.01
C TYR A 7 -25.57 -3.33 -1.34
N PHE A 8 -26.70 -3.85 -1.84
CA PHE A 8 -27.45 -3.22 -2.92
C PHE A 8 -27.93 -1.84 -2.45
N LYS A 9 -27.18 -0.79 -2.75
CA LYS A 9 -27.73 0.57 -2.84
C LYS A 9 -28.04 0.85 -4.30
N THR A 10 -29.32 1.13 -4.54
CA THR A 10 -29.90 1.51 -5.82
C THR A 10 -29.24 2.79 -6.34
N HIS A 11 -28.21 2.64 -7.17
CA HIS A 11 -27.81 3.72 -8.07
C HIS A 11 -28.87 3.84 -9.16
N LEU A 12 -29.38 5.06 -9.35
CA LEU A 12 -30.20 5.40 -10.50
C LEU A 12 -29.50 4.88 -11.76
N TYR A 13 -30.23 4.11 -12.56
CA TYR A 13 -29.77 3.51 -13.81
C TYR A 13 -29.17 4.57 -14.73
N ALA A 14 -27.85 4.78 -14.66
CA ALA A 14 -27.12 5.32 -15.78
C ALA A 14 -27.41 4.39 -16.96
N SER A 15 -27.96 4.93 -18.04
CA SER A 15 -28.26 4.18 -19.27
C SER A 15 -27.09 3.24 -19.57
N GLN A 16 -27.30 1.93 -19.41
CA GLN A 16 -26.28 0.91 -19.60
C GLN A 16 -25.61 1.13 -20.95
N ARG A 17 -24.31 1.39 -20.94
CA ARG A 17 -23.56 1.75 -22.15
C ARG A 17 -23.05 0.46 -22.80
N ALA A 18 -23.68 0.08 -23.89
CA ALA A 18 -23.23 -1.02 -24.72
C ALA A 18 -21.98 -0.61 -25.54
N PRO A 19 -21.10 -1.58 -25.87
CA PRO A 19 -20.00 -1.38 -26.81
C PRO A 19 -20.47 -0.85 -28.16
N LYS A 20 -19.64 -0.02 -28.81
CA LYS A 20 -19.89 0.52 -30.16
C LYS A 20 -19.22 -0.29 -31.25
N ILE A 21 -18.15 -0.99 -30.92
CA ILE A 21 -17.43 -1.90 -31.81
C ILE A 21 -17.22 -3.24 -31.12
N SER A 22 -17.01 -4.31 -31.89
CA SER A 22 -16.61 -5.60 -31.30
C SER A 22 -15.16 -5.55 -30.82
N CYS A 23 -14.83 -6.45 -29.88
CA CYS A 23 -13.51 -6.50 -29.24
C CYS A 23 -12.36 -6.63 -30.26
N GLU A 24 -12.58 -7.39 -31.35
CA GLU A 24 -11.58 -7.66 -32.39
C GLU A 24 -11.23 -6.46 -33.30
N HIS A 25 -12.01 -5.38 -33.26
CA HIS A 25 -11.81 -4.20 -34.10
C HIS A 25 -11.02 -3.07 -33.41
N LEU A 26 -10.48 -3.33 -32.22
CA LEU A 26 -9.61 -2.40 -31.51
C LEU A 26 -8.30 -2.16 -32.27
N LYS A 27 -7.82 -0.93 -32.24
CA LYS A 27 -6.57 -0.51 -32.88
C LYS A 27 -5.52 -0.14 -31.84
N SER A 28 -4.26 -0.34 -32.20
CA SER A 28 -3.12 0.03 -31.35
C SER A 28 -3.20 1.50 -30.93
N PRO A 29 -3.17 1.79 -29.61
CA PRO A 29 -3.16 3.16 -29.12
C PRO A 29 -1.82 3.85 -29.45
N GLN A 30 -1.81 5.18 -29.41
CA GLN A 30 -0.59 5.97 -29.55
C GLN A 30 -0.13 6.40 -28.16
N ILE A 31 1.09 6.01 -27.79
CA ILE A 31 1.65 6.27 -26.45
C ILE A 31 2.93 7.10 -26.60
N PRO A 32 2.96 8.36 -26.15
CA PRO A 32 4.17 9.17 -26.22
C PRO A 32 5.33 8.50 -25.50
N GLY A 33 6.43 8.27 -26.22
CA GLY A 33 7.63 7.65 -25.66
C GLY A 33 7.65 6.11 -25.66
N ALA A 34 6.61 5.43 -26.16
CA ALA A 34 6.57 3.98 -26.27
C ALA A 34 6.00 3.51 -27.63
N GLU A 35 6.50 2.39 -28.14
CA GLU A 35 5.98 1.71 -29.33
C GLU A 35 5.05 0.57 -28.92
N VAL A 36 3.90 0.45 -29.57
CA VAL A 36 3.02 -0.71 -29.42
C VAL A 36 3.50 -1.83 -30.33
N ILE A 37 4.11 -2.86 -29.73
CA ILE A 37 4.64 -4.03 -30.44
C ILE A 37 3.53 -4.97 -30.87
N SER A 38 2.53 -5.18 -30.00
CA SER A 38 1.36 -5.98 -30.34
C SER A 38 0.14 -5.58 -29.52
N LEU A 39 -1.03 -5.85 -30.10
CA LEU A 39 -2.33 -5.78 -29.46
C LEU A 39 -3.08 -7.07 -29.76
N ASN A 40 -3.56 -7.75 -28.73
CA ASN A 40 -4.44 -8.90 -28.86
C ASN A 40 -5.68 -8.69 -28.00
N SER A 41 -6.86 -8.86 -28.58
CA SER A 41 -8.16 -8.63 -27.97
C SER A 41 -9.03 -9.88 -28.08
N THR A 42 -9.70 -10.27 -27.01
CA THR A 42 -10.58 -11.45 -26.99
C THR A 42 -11.80 -11.18 -26.10
N GLU A 43 -12.99 -11.56 -26.56
CA GLU A 43 -14.18 -11.59 -25.68
C GLU A 43 -14.12 -12.80 -24.76
N LEU A 44 -14.13 -12.55 -23.45
CA LEU A 44 -14.26 -13.57 -22.41
C LEU A 44 -15.70 -13.52 -21.89
N LYS A 45 -16.43 -14.64 -21.96
CA LYS A 45 -17.82 -14.76 -21.48
C LYS A 45 -17.91 -15.81 -20.39
N HIS A 46 -18.71 -15.53 -19.36
CA HIS A 46 -18.82 -16.34 -18.14
C HIS A 46 -17.46 -16.71 -17.53
N TYR A 47 -16.48 -15.81 -17.69
CA TYR A 47 -15.10 -16.06 -17.26
C TYR A 47 -15.00 -16.01 -15.74
N THR A 48 -14.07 -16.79 -15.20
CA THR A 48 -13.77 -16.81 -13.76
C THR A 48 -12.31 -16.47 -13.53
N VAL A 49 -12.07 -15.44 -12.72
CA VAL A 49 -10.75 -15.21 -12.13
C VAL A 49 -10.66 -16.07 -10.87
N PRO A 50 -9.76 -17.06 -10.81
CA PRO A 50 -9.62 -17.91 -9.63
C PRO A 50 -9.11 -17.09 -8.44
N ALA A 51 -9.50 -17.49 -7.24
CA ALA A 51 -8.92 -16.92 -6.02
C ALA A 51 -7.40 -17.20 -5.99
N ALA A 52 -6.64 -16.22 -5.52
CA ALA A 52 -5.21 -16.30 -5.30
C ALA A 52 -4.86 -15.55 -4.00
N PRO A 53 -5.11 -16.13 -2.82
CA PRO A 53 -4.72 -15.51 -1.56
C PRO A 53 -3.20 -15.26 -1.48
N PRO A 54 -2.74 -14.16 -0.86
CA PRO A 54 -3.56 -13.17 -0.15
C PRO A 54 -4.18 -12.09 -1.06
N PHE A 55 -3.80 -12.01 -2.33
CA PHE A 55 -4.17 -10.91 -3.22
C PHE A 55 -5.63 -10.93 -3.69
N LEU A 56 -6.23 -12.11 -3.81
CA LEU A 56 -7.65 -12.28 -4.12
C LEU A 56 -8.22 -13.43 -3.28
N GLY A 57 -8.98 -13.09 -2.24
CA GLY A 57 -9.50 -14.07 -1.28
C GLY A 57 -10.61 -14.97 -1.82
N THR A 58 -11.41 -14.48 -2.77
CA THR A 58 -12.55 -15.21 -3.36
C THR A 58 -12.55 -15.09 -4.88
N PRO A 59 -12.95 -16.13 -5.61
CA PRO A 59 -12.97 -16.07 -7.07
C PRO A 59 -14.00 -15.04 -7.56
N VAL A 60 -13.68 -14.36 -8.67
CA VAL A 60 -14.61 -13.48 -9.37
C VAL A 60 -15.23 -14.26 -10.51
N VAL A 61 -16.52 -14.58 -10.39
CA VAL A 61 -17.24 -15.43 -11.34
C VAL A 61 -18.13 -14.62 -12.27
N ASP A 62 -18.49 -15.22 -13.41
CA ASP A 62 -19.45 -14.68 -14.36
C ASP A 62 -19.06 -13.30 -14.90
N LEU A 63 -17.81 -13.19 -15.35
CA LEU A 63 -17.29 -11.99 -16.00
C LEU A 63 -17.50 -12.07 -17.51
N ASN A 64 -18.07 -10.99 -18.07
CA ASN A 64 -18.24 -10.80 -19.50
C ASN A 64 -17.46 -9.55 -19.91
N VAL A 65 -16.27 -9.73 -20.48
CA VAL A 65 -15.34 -8.62 -20.78
C VAL A 65 -14.70 -8.78 -22.17
N CYS A 66 -14.42 -7.66 -22.83
CA CYS A 66 -13.38 -7.58 -23.84
C CYS A 66 -12.03 -7.47 -23.12
N ALA A 67 -11.24 -8.54 -23.17
CA ALA A 67 -9.91 -8.61 -22.57
C ALA A 67 -8.86 -8.28 -23.64
N VAL A 68 -8.04 -7.27 -23.35
CA VAL A 68 -7.02 -6.77 -24.29
C VAL A 68 -5.65 -6.82 -23.63
N ASN A 69 -4.70 -7.41 -24.32
CA ASN A 69 -3.29 -7.41 -23.98
C ASN A 69 -2.56 -6.49 -24.98
N VAL A 70 -1.82 -5.51 -24.47
CA VAL A 70 -0.98 -4.62 -25.26
C VAL A 70 0.46 -4.80 -24.79
N ILE A 71 1.38 -5.07 -25.72
CA ILE A 71 2.82 -5.10 -25.43
C ILE A 71 3.45 -3.79 -25.89
N LEU A 72 4.07 -3.07 -24.97
CA LEU A 72 4.82 -1.85 -25.24
C LEU A 72 6.33 -2.12 -25.19
N GLN A 73 7.10 -1.32 -25.92
CA GLN A 73 8.55 -1.23 -25.82
C GLN A 73 8.99 0.23 -25.83
N HIS A 74 9.97 0.59 -25.00
CA HIS A 74 10.50 1.94 -24.98
C HIS A 74 11.77 2.06 -25.83
N PRO A 75 11.94 3.14 -26.63
CA PRO A 75 13.14 3.35 -27.41
C PRO A 75 14.41 3.34 -26.54
N GLY A 76 15.35 2.45 -26.88
CA GLY A 76 16.62 2.30 -26.15
C GLY A 76 16.55 1.40 -24.91
N ALA A 77 15.36 1.03 -24.45
CA ALA A 77 15.18 0.06 -23.38
C ALA A 77 15.08 -1.37 -23.95
N LYS A 78 15.49 -2.36 -23.16
CA LYS A 78 15.30 -3.79 -23.47
C LYS A 78 14.07 -4.35 -22.77
N ASP A 79 12.98 -3.58 -22.73
CA ASP A 79 11.75 -3.94 -22.04
C ASP A 79 10.64 -4.42 -22.97
N HIS A 80 9.75 -5.26 -22.40
CA HIS A 80 8.48 -5.65 -23.01
C HIS A 80 7.41 -5.51 -21.93
N VAL A 81 6.70 -4.39 -21.94
CA VAL A 81 5.72 -4.05 -20.92
C VAL A 81 4.35 -4.56 -21.34
N LEU A 82 3.75 -5.46 -20.56
CA LEU A 82 2.38 -5.90 -20.75
C LEU A 82 1.43 -4.96 -20.03
N VAL A 83 0.53 -4.34 -20.79
CA VAL A 83 -0.66 -3.68 -20.26
C VAL A 83 -1.87 -4.56 -20.57
N LYS A 84 -2.62 -4.93 -19.53
CA LYS A 84 -3.93 -5.57 -19.65
C LYS A 84 -5.05 -4.58 -19.42
N VAL A 85 -6.06 -4.61 -20.30
CA VAL A 85 -7.26 -3.78 -20.19
C VAL A 85 -8.50 -4.66 -20.33
N TRP A 86 -9.37 -4.65 -19.33
CA TRP A 86 -10.64 -5.39 -19.33
C TRP A 86 -11.80 -4.41 -19.37
N MET A 87 -12.60 -4.49 -20.44
CA MET A 87 -13.75 -3.63 -20.68
C MET A 87 -15.04 -4.47 -20.60
N PRO A 88 -15.97 -4.20 -19.66
CA PRO A 88 -17.23 -4.92 -19.58
C PRO A 88 -17.99 -4.95 -20.92
N LEU A 89 -18.41 -6.13 -21.38
CA LEU A 89 -19.25 -6.27 -22.59
C LEU A 89 -20.64 -5.68 -22.36
N ASP A 90 -21.10 -5.73 -21.12
CA ASP A 90 -22.37 -5.19 -20.66
C ASP A 90 -22.11 -4.36 -19.39
N ASN A 91 -23.02 -3.43 -19.07
CA ASN A 91 -23.00 -2.69 -17.80
C ASN A 91 -21.75 -1.85 -17.52
N TRP A 92 -21.07 -1.33 -18.54
CA TRP A 92 -20.04 -0.33 -18.30
C TRP A 92 -20.65 0.92 -17.62
N ASN A 93 -20.11 1.27 -16.47
CA ASN A 93 -20.61 2.35 -15.61
C ASN A 93 -20.12 3.74 -16.04
N GLY A 94 -19.37 3.86 -17.14
CA GLY A 94 -18.79 5.11 -17.63
C GLY A 94 -17.43 5.46 -17.02
N ARG A 95 -16.91 4.65 -16.10
CA ARG A 95 -15.66 4.92 -15.37
C ARG A 95 -14.51 4.07 -15.88
N PHE A 96 -13.31 4.61 -15.74
CA PHE A 96 -12.04 3.90 -15.91
C PHE A 96 -11.37 3.72 -14.54
N GLN A 97 -10.79 2.55 -14.27
CA GLN A 97 -10.01 2.28 -13.06
C GLN A 97 -8.65 1.66 -13.41
N ALA A 98 -7.58 2.32 -13.00
CA ALA A 98 -6.23 1.76 -12.98
C ALA A 98 -5.92 1.12 -11.62
N THR A 99 -5.16 0.03 -11.63
CA THR A 99 -4.74 -0.68 -10.41
C THR A 99 -3.22 -0.81 -10.33
N GLY A 100 -2.69 -0.79 -9.11
CA GLY A 100 -1.26 -0.94 -8.84
C GLY A 100 -0.80 -2.35 -8.47
N GLY A 101 0.48 -2.45 -8.08
CA GLY A 101 1.15 -3.69 -7.71
C GLY A 101 1.37 -3.88 -6.21
N SER A 102 2.24 -4.83 -5.87
CA SER A 102 2.59 -5.20 -4.49
C SER A 102 4.06 -5.64 -4.41
N GLY A 103 4.77 -5.22 -3.36
CA GLY A 103 6.21 -5.49 -3.25
C GLY A 103 6.94 -5.02 -4.50
N TYR A 104 7.63 -5.93 -5.18
CA TYR A 104 8.39 -5.66 -6.39
C TYR A 104 7.64 -5.85 -7.72
N THR A 105 6.33 -6.09 -7.70
CA THR A 105 5.53 -6.08 -8.94
C THR A 105 4.95 -4.69 -9.23
N ALA A 106 4.88 -4.31 -10.51
CA ALA A 106 4.22 -3.07 -10.92
C ALA A 106 2.68 -3.18 -10.91
N GLY A 107 2.14 -4.39 -11.02
CA GLY A 107 0.71 -4.68 -11.03
C GLY A 107 0.43 -6.16 -10.79
N LEU A 108 -0.85 -6.50 -10.55
CA LEU A 108 -1.30 -7.88 -10.28
C LEU A 108 -2.23 -8.43 -11.38
N LEU A 109 -2.37 -7.68 -12.48
CA LEU A 109 -3.09 -8.08 -13.68
C LEU A 109 -4.52 -8.52 -13.36
N ASP A 110 -4.91 -9.72 -13.78
CA ASP A 110 -6.27 -10.26 -13.71
C ASP A 110 -6.83 -10.25 -12.27
N LEU A 111 -5.95 -10.38 -11.26
CA LEU A 111 -6.33 -10.39 -9.85
C LEU A 111 -6.92 -9.06 -9.38
N THR A 112 -6.51 -7.93 -9.98
CA THR A 112 -7.00 -6.59 -9.61
C THR A 112 -8.00 -6.04 -10.63
N ILE A 113 -7.83 -6.31 -11.92
CA ILE A 113 -8.77 -5.84 -12.95
C ILE A 113 -10.05 -6.67 -13.02
N GLY A 114 -10.02 -7.94 -12.60
CA GLY A 114 -11.20 -8.81 -12.55
C GLY A 114 -12.30 -8.28 -11.62
N PRO A 115 -12.02 -8.04 -10.32
CA PRO A 115 -12.97 -7.41 -9.41
C PRO A 115 -13.47 -6.05 -9.92
N SER A 116 -12.56 -5.21 -10.41
CA SER A 116 -12.87 -3.88 -10.96
C SER A 116 -13.82 -3.95 -12.17
N ALA A 117 -13.58 -4.87 -13.10
CA ALA A 117 -14.45 -5.08 -14.25
C ALA A 117 -15.83 -5.65 -13.83
N LYS A 118 -15.90 -6.45 -12.77
CA LYS A 118 -17.18 -6.94 -12.23
C LYS A 118 -18.08 -5.81 -11.74
N GLU A 119 -17.49 -4.77 -11.15
CA GLU A 119 -18.16 -3.55 -10.69
C GLU A 119 -18.47 -2.57 -11.84
N GLY A 120 -18.24 -2.98 -13.10
CA GLY A 120 -18.61 -2.23 -14.30
C GLY A 120 -17.58 -1.19 -14.74
N TYR A 121 -16.37 -1.18 -14.18
CA TYR A 121 -15.28 -0.31 -14.65
C TYR A 121 -14.59 -0.87 -15.88
N SER A 122 -14.22 0.00 -16.83
CA SER A 122 -13.11 -0.33 -17.72
C SER A 122 -11.82 -0.29 -16.91
N SER A 123 -11.08 -1.40 -16.87
CA SER A 123 -10.05 -1.63 -15.85
C SER A 123 -8.69 -1.93 -16.47
N ALA A 124 -7.61 -1.38 -15.92
CA ALA A 124 -6.26 -1.62 -16.42
C ALA A 124 -5.23 -1.95 -15.33
N SER A 125 -4.30 -2.84 -15.67
CA SER A 125 -3.11 -3.19 -14.88
C SER A 125 -1.92 -3.44 -15.82
N THR A 126 -0.71 -3.24 -15.32
CA THR A 126 0.53 -3.47 -16.07
C THR A 126 1.51 -4.32 -15.26
N ASP A 127 2.34 -5.13 -15.91
CA ASP A 127 3.50 -5.75 -15.27
C ASP A 127 4.73 -4.84 -15.24
N GLY A 128 4.68 -3.70 -15.94
CA GLY A 128 5.82 -2.79 -16.07
C GLY A 128 7.01 -3.38 -16.83
N GLY A 129 6.84 -4.49 -17.54
CA GLY A 129 7.94 -5.27 -18.11
C GLY A 129 8.83 -5.92 -17.04
N LEU A 130 8.27 -6.13 -15.84
CA LEU A 130 8.94 -6.74 -14.70
C LEU A 130 8.38 -8.13 -14.45
N SER A 131 9.02 -8.87 -13.54
CA SER A 131 8.46 -10.13 -13.07
C SER A 131 7.20 -9.89 -12.23
N LEU A 132 6.28 -10.86 -12.25
CA LEU A 132 5.12 -10.88 -11.34
C LEU A 132 5.47 -11.49 -9.97
N ASN A 133 6.76 -11.53 -9.61
CA ASN A 133 7.20 -11.98 -8.30
C ASN A 133 7.22 -10.81 -7.31
N PRO A 134 6.27 -10.72 -6.35
CA PRO A 134 6.22 -9.59 -5.43
C PRO A 134 7.36 -9.60 -4.41
N ILE A 135 7.97 -10.76 -4.16
CA ILE A 135 8.95 -10.92 -3.08
C ILE A 135 10.41 -10.76 -3.52
N SER A 136 10.68 -10.63 -4.82
CA SER A 136 12.05 -10.46 -5.30
C SER A 136 12.12 -9.72 -6.64
N PRO A 137 13.01 -8.73 -6.77
CA PRO A 137 13.29 -8.02 -8.01
C PRO A 137 14.44 -8.67 -8.81
N GLU A 138 14.99 -9.80 -8.37
CA GLU A 138 16.16 -10.46 -8.97
C GLU A 138 16.09 -10.59 -10.50
N ALA A 139 14.91 -10.93 -11.01
CA ALA A 139 14.70 -11.16 -12.44
C ALA A 139 14.79 -9.88 -13.31
N TRP A 140 14.83 -8.69 -12.72
CA TRP A 140 14.80 -7.42 -13.46
C TRP A 140 15.68 -6.31 -12.89
N ALA A 141 16.16 -6.41 -11.63
CA ALA A 141 16.93 -5.33 -11.02
C ALA A 141 18.33 -5.18 -11.61
N LEU A 142 19.03 -6.30 -11.84
CA LEU A 142 20.39 -6.33 -12.36
C LEU A 142 20.42 -6.95 -13.76
N SER A 143 21.19 -6.34 -14.65
CA SER A 143 21.56 -6.89 -15.94
C SER A 143 22.55 -8.05 -15.80
N GLU A 144 22.77 -8.81 -16.88
CA GLU A 144 23.72 -9.94 -16.91
C GLU A 144 25.15 -9.56 -16.51
N ASP A 145 25.55 -8.30 -16.72
CA ASP A 145 26.86 -7.76 -16.34
C ASP A 145 26.93 -7.27 -14.88
N GLY A 146 25.84 -7.44 -14.11
CA GLY A 146 25.73 -7.01 -12.72
C GLY A 146 25.45 -5.51 -12.54
N SER A 147 25.27 -4.75 -13.61
CA SER A 147 24.85 -3.36 -13.54
C SER A 147 23.34 -3.24 -13.31
N LEU A 148 22.88 -2.11 -12.76
CA LEU A 148 21.46 -1.88 -12.53
C LEU A 148 20.71 -1.66 -13.85
N ASP A 149 19.60 -2.35 -14.06
CA ASP A 149 18.67 -2.03 -15.16
C ASP A 149 17.85 -0.79 -14.79
N GLN A 150 18.34 0.36 -15.28
CA GLN A 150 17.72 1.65 -15.04
C GLN A 150 16.33 1.79 -15.68
N ASP A 151 16.07 1.11 -16.79
CA ASP A 151 14.78 1.19 -17.46
C ASP A 151 13.72 0.34 -16.75
N ALA A 152 14.10 -0.86 -16.28
CA ALA A 152 13.24 -1.64 -15.39
C ALA A 152 12.92 -0.89 -14.09
N LEU A 153 13.91 -0.23 -13.47
CA LEU A 153 13.67 0.61 -12.31
C LEU A 153 12.74 1.79 -12.62
N ARG A 154 12.90 2.48 -13.76
CA ARG A 154 11.98 3.56 -14.18
C ARG A 154 10.57 3.06 -14.43
N ASN A 155 10.42 1.87 -15.02
CA ASN A 155 9.13 1.22 -15.19
C ASN A 155 8.45 0.96 -13.85
N PHE A 156 9.19 0.38 -12.89
CA PHE A 156 8.70 0.15 -11.54
C PHE A 156 8.33 1.47 -10.83
N ALA A 157 9.20 2.48 -10.94
CA ALA A 157 9.09 3.72 -10.21
C ALA A 157 7.91 4.58 -10.70
N TYR A 158 7.79 4.85 -12.00
CA TYR A 158 6.77 5.80 -12.47
C TYR A 158 6.25 5.58 -13.90
N ARG A 159 7.08 5.11 -14.85
CA ARG A 159 6.76 5.17 -16.28
C ARG A 159 5.54 4.32 -16.64
N SER A 160 5.48 3.10 -16.12
CA SER A 160 4.41 2.14 -16.39
C SER A 160 3.01 2.61 -15.95
N ILE A 161 2.93 3.48 -14.95
CA ILE A 161 1.67 4.07 -14.44
C ILE A 161 1.01 4.92 -15.53
N HIS A 162 1.81 5.79 -16.16
CA HIS A 162 1.36 6.69 -17.21
C HIS A 162 0.93 5.93 -18.45
N ASP A 163 1.78 5.01 -18.93
CA ASP A 163 1.53 4.32 -20.19
C ASP A 163 0.30 3.42 -20.10
N MET A 164 0.15 2.71 -18.98
CA MET A 164 -1.04 1.92 -18.70
C MET A 164 -2.32 2.77 -18.72
N ALA A 165 -2.30 3.96 -18.11
CA ALA A 165 -3.46 4.83 -18.08
C ALA A 165 -3.84 5.33 -19.49
N LEU A 166 -2.85 5.69 -20.31
CA LEU A 166 -3.09 6.13 -21.68
C LEU A 166 -3.63 4.99 -22.57
N VAL A 167 -3.02 3.79 -22.48
CA VAL A 167 -3.51 2.60 -23.18
C VAL A 167 -4.95 2.30 -22.78
N GLY A 168 -5.22 2.21 -21.47
CA GLY A 168 -6.54 1.88 -20.94
C GLY A 168 -7.62 2.86 -21.38
N LYS A 169 -7.37 4.16 -21.25
CA LYS A 169 -8.34 5.20 -21.66
C LYS A 169 -8.56 5.23 -23.17
N SER A 170 -7.50 5.07 -23.96
CA SER A 170 -7.62 5.04 -25.43
C SER A 170 -8.47 3.86 -25.90
N LEU A 171 -8.22 2.66 -25.37
CA LEU A 171 -9.00 1.47 -25.71
C LEU A 171 -10.45 1.58 -25.24
N THR A 172 -10.67 2.16 -24.04
CA THR A 172 -12.02 2.45 -23.53
C THR A 172 -12.79 3.36 -24.47
N GLU A 173 -12.16 4.45 -24.94
CA GLU A 173 -12.77 5.38 -25.89
C GLU A 173 -13.12 4.71 -27.22
N GLN A 174 -12.22 3.89 -27.75
CA GLN A 174 -12.47 3.13 -28.98
C GLN A 174 -13.66 2.16 -28.80
N PHE A 175 -13.67 1.38 -27.72
CA PHE A 175 -14.64 0.31 -27.51
C PHE A 175 -16.06 0.83 -27.29
N TYR A 176 -16.23 1.86 -26.47
CA TYR A 176 -17.53 2.45 -26.14
C TYR A 176 -17.90 3.66 -27.00
N GLY A 177 -17.00 4.11 -27.89
CA GLY A 177 -17.18 5.30 -28.72
C GLY A 177 -17.25 6.61 -27.94
N LYS A 178 -16.78 6.61 -26.68
CA LYS A 178 -16.79 7.75 -25.78
C LYS A 178 -15.70 7.58 -24.71
N LYS A 179 -15.02 8.68 -24.35
CA LYS A 179 -14.09 8.73 -23.22
C LYS A 179 -14.77 8.33 -21.90
N PRO A 180 -14.02 7.77 -20.94
CA PRO A 180 -14.50 7.67 -19.56
C PRO A 180 -14.99 9.03 -19.05
N ASP A 181 -16.10 9.05 -18.33
CA ASP A 181 -16.58 10.26 -17.65
C ASP A 181 -15.66 10.62 -16.48
N TYR A 182 -15.18 9.59 -15.78
CA TYR A 182 -14.24 9.71 -14.67
C TYR A 182 -13.18 8.60 -14.73
N SER A 183 -12.00 8.91 -14.22
CA SER A 183 -10.86 7.99 -14.13
C SER A 183 -10.35 7.89 -12.70
N TYR A 184 -10.16 6.66 -12.22
CA TYR A 184 -9.75 6.37 -10.85
C TYR A 184 -8.46 5.56 -10.78
N TRP A 185 -7.67 5.79 -9.74
CA TRP A 185 -6.61 4.88 -9.30
C TRP A 185 -7.03 4.19 -8.00
N ASN A 186 -6.80 2.88 -7.91
CA ASN A 186 -7.01 2.10 -6.69
C ASN A 186 -5.80 1.21 -6.40
N GLY A 187 -5.07 1.49 -5.31
CA GLY A 187 -3.92 0.68 -4.93
C GLY A 187 -3.54 0.83 -3.46
N CYS A 188 -2.87 -0.20 -2.94
CA CYS A 188 -2.33 -0.23 -1.60
C CYS A 188 -0.85 -0.66 -1.60
N SER A 189 -0.04 -0.28 -0.60
CA SER A 189 1.40 -0.59 -0.54
C SER A 189 2.17 -0.01 -1.72
N THR A 190 2.85 -0.83 -2.53
CA THR A 190 3.43 -0.41 -3.82
C THR A 190 2.39 0.27 -4.70
N GLY A 191 1.17 -0.27 -4.78
CA GLY A 191 0.05 0.38 -5.45
C GLY A 191 -0.36 1.72 -4.83
N GLY A 192 -0.18 1.90 -3.53
CA GLY A 192 -0.40 3.18 -2.84
C GLY A 192 0.71 4.19 -3.15
N ARG A 193 1.98 3.75 -3.26
CA ARG A 193 3.08 4.59 -3.74
C ARG A 193 2.83 5.05 -5.18
N GLN A 194 2.46 4.12 -6.05
CA GLN A 194 2.11 4.42 -7.44
C GLN A 194 0.92 5.39 -7.54
N ALA A 195 -0.04 5.30 -6.62
CA ALA A 195 -1.12 6.28 -6.47
C ALA A 195 -0.57 7.69 -6.25
N VAL A 196 0.37 7.84 -5.31
CA VAL A 196 1.01 9.12 -5.01
C VAL A 196 1.89 9.61 -6.17
N VAL A 197 2.57 8.71 -6.90
CA VAL A 197 3.27 9.07 -8.14
C VAL A 197 2.30 9.62 -9.19
N ALA A 198 1.12 9.01 -9.35
CA ALA A 198 0.12 9.53 -10.28
C ALA A 198 -0.30 10.97 -9.92
N VAL A 199 -0.43 11.26 -8.62
CA VAL A 199 -0.74 12.62 -8.12
C VAL A 199 0.41 13.59 -8.38
N GLN A 200 1.65 13.21 -8.07
CA GLN A 200 2.84 14.08 -8.16
C GLN A 200 3.25 14.35 -9.62
N ASN A 201 3.32 13.29 -10.43
CA ASN A 201 3.94 13.33 -11.76
C ASN A 201 2.92 13.47 -12.89
N TYR A 202 1.68 13.01 -12.68
CA TYR A 202 0.68 12.88 -13.72
C TYR A 202 -0.70 13.42 -13.30
N PRO A 203 -0.77 14.70 -12.89
CA PRO A 203 -1.90 15.27 -12.15
C PRO A 203 -3.25 15.21 -12.90
N GLU A 204 -3.24 15.05 -14.22
CA GLU A 204 -4.44 15.02 -15.07
C GLU A 204 -4.91 13.59 -15.42
N LEU A 205 -4.16 12.55 -15.02
CA LEU A 205 -4.52 11.17 -15.37
C LEU A 205 -5.71 10.64 -14.59
N PHE A 206 -6.01 11.14 -13.40
CA PHE A 206 -7.08 10.60 -12.56
C PHE A 206 -7.86 11.71 -11.87
N ASN A 207 -9.20 11.59 -11.89
CA ASN A 207 -10.08 12.46 -11.16
C ASN A 207 -10.10 12.10 -9.67
N GLY A 208 -9.98 10.80 -9.35
CA GLY A 208 -9.87 10.28 -7.99
C GLY A 208 -8.71 9.32 -7.84
N VAL A 209 -7.92 9.48 -6.79
CA VAL A 209 -6.81 8.59 -6.44
C VAL A 209 -7.02 8.04 -5.02
N LEU A 210 -7.17 6.72 -4.91
CA LEU A 210 -7.20 6.00 -3.64
C LEU A 210 -5.82 5.39 -3.35
N ALA A 211 -5.21 5.81 -2.23
CA ALA A 211 -3.90 5.37 -1.79
C ALA A 211 -3.97 4.72 -0.40
N GLY A 212 -3.95 3.38 -0.33
CA GLY A 212 -3.84 2.64 0.93
C GLY A 212 -2.39 2.38 1.31
N ALA A 213 -2.02 2.53 2.60
CA ALA A 213 -0.69 2.24 3.14
C ALA A 213 0.47 2.54 2.16
N PRO A 214 0.56 3.77 1.62
CA PRO A 214 1.42 4.06 0.48
C PRO A 214 2.91 3.98 0.84
N ALA A 215 3.66 3.21 0.07
CA ALA A 215 5.10 3.00 0.23
C ALA A 215 5.95 4.19 -0.29
N ILE A 216 5.71 5.39 0.24
CA ILE A 216 6.38 6.65 -0.15
C ILE A 216 7.61 6.94 0.72
N ASN A 217 8.49 7.83 0.26
CA ASN A 217 9.86 8.02 0.76
C ASN A 217 10.68 6.73 0.62
N TRP A 218 10.53 6.04 -0.51
CA TRP A 218 11.07 4.69 -0.75
C TRP A 218 12.56 4.61 -0.47
N ASP A 219 13.31 5.60 -0.93
CA ASP A 219 14.75 5.74 -0.76
C ASP A 219 15.20 5.75 0.71
N THR A 220 14.33 6.14 1.65
CA THR A 220 14.64 6.14 3.09
C THR A 220 13.93 5.01 3.83
N TYR A 221 12.61 4.88 3.69
CA TYR A 221 11.82 3.93 4.50
C TYR A 221 12.26 2.49 4.25
N VAL A 222 12.57 2.13 3.00
CA VAL A 222 12.89 0.74 2.65
C VAL A 222 14.18 0.28 3.29
N VAL A 223 15.16 1.17 3.48
CA VAL A 223 16.38 0.83 4.22
C VAL A 223 16.07 0.82 5.72
N ALA A 224 15.23 1.74 6.19
CA ALA A 224 14.83 1.81 7.59
C ALA A 224 14.07 0.57 8.10
N GLU A 225 13.37 -0.16 7.23
CA GLU A 225 12.77 -1.46 7.54
C GLU A 225 13.80 -2.51 8.03
N GLN A 226 15.09 -2.35 7.68
CA GLN A 226 16.19 -3.20 8.16
C GLN A 226 16.60 -2.88 9.60
N TRP A 227 16.14 -1.77 10.19
CA TRP A 227 16.54 -1.32 11.52
C TRP A 227 16.36 -2.37 12.62
N PRO A 228 15.21 -3.09 12.73
CA PRO A 228 15.06 -4.13 13.75
C PRO A 228 16.10 -5.26 13.66
N GLN A 229 16.48 -5.64 12.45
CA GLN A 229 17.51 -6.67 12.22
C GLN A 229 18.90 -6.18 12.63
N VAL A 230 19.24 -4.93 12.30
CA VAL A 230 20.50 -4.29 12.74
C VAL A 230 20.57 -4.20 14.25
N VAL A 231 19.48 -3.79 14.91
CA VAL A 231 19.41 -3.73 16.37
C VAL A 231 19.61 -5.10 16.99
N MET A 232 18.92 -6.14 16.50
CA MET A 232 19.08 -7.51 17.02
C MET A 232 20.51 -8.03 16.85
N HIS A 233 21.13 -7.76 15.70
CA HIS A 233 22.53 -8.11 15.43
C HIS A 233 23.49 -7.41 16.39
N GLU A 234 23.42 -6.09 16.49
CA GLU A 234 24.34 -5.28 17.30
C GLU A 234 24.16 -5.51 18.81
N GLU A 235 22.94 -5.81 19.26
CA GLU A 235 22.65 -6.18 20.65
C GLU A 235 22.89 -7.68 20.94
N ASN A 236 23.19 -8.48 19.91
CA ASN A 236 23.29 -9.94 19.98
C ASN A 236 22.10 -10.57 20.75
N SER A 237 20.89 -10.09 20.45
CA SER A 237 19.66 -10.47 21.13
C SER A 237 18.55 -10.60 20.10
N PHE A 238 18.03 -11.81 19.95
CA PHE A 238 17.03 -12.16 18.95
C PHE A 238 15.75 -12.61 19.68
N PRO A 239 14.77 -11.73 19.91
CA PRO A 239 13.53 -12.11 20.55
C PRO A 239 12.77 -13.15 19.73
N SER A 240 12.13 -14.10 20.41
CA SER A 240 11.21 -15.03 19.77
C SER A 240 9.90 -14.36 19.36
N GLN A 241 9.18 -14.97 18.42
CA GLN A 241 7.85 -14.53 18.02
C GLN A 241 6.84 -14.46 19.19
N CYS A 242 7.05 -15.28 20.21
CA CYS A 242 6.26 -15.21 21.44
C CYS A 242 6.65 -14.00 22.30
N GLU A 243 7.95 -13.72 22.45
CA GLU A 243 8.41 -12.54 23.19
C GLU A 243 7.96 -11.26 22.50
N LEU A 244 8.12 -11.14 21.18
CA LEU A 244 7.64 -9.98 20.40
C LEU A 244 6.15 -9.72 20.65
N ARG A 245 5.30 -10.76 20.56
CA ARG A 245 3.87 -10.66 20.87
C ARG A 245 3.61 -10.25 22.31
N ALA A 246 4.38 -10.75 23.27
CA ALA A 246 4.22 -10.35 24.68
C ALA A 246 4.47 -8.85 24.93
N PHE A 247 5.39 -8.22 24.19
CA PHE A 247 5.58 -6.77 24.24
C PHE A 247 4.42 -6.01 23.59
N VAL A 248 3.92 -6.49 22.45
CA VAL A 248 2.74 -5.91 21.77
C VAL A 248 1.51 -5.98 22.69
N ASP A 249 1.23 -7.16 23.26
CA ASP A 249 0.11 -7.38 24.17
C ASP A 249 0.21 -6.51 25.43
N ALA A 250 1.42 -6.34 25.98
CA ALA A 250 1.63 -5.49 27.14
C ALA A 250 1.41 -4.01 26.82
N ALA A 251 1.89 -3.56 25.66
CA ALA A 251 1.67 -2.20 25.19
C ALA A 251 0.17 -1.91 24.97
N ILE A 252 -0.55 -2.83 24.32
CA ILE A 252 -2.01 -2.73 24.17
C ILE A 252 -2.67 -2.70 25.55
N ALA A 253 -2.32 -3.60 26.47
CA ALA A 253 -2.92 -3.64 27.80
C ALA A 253 -2.69 -2.35 28.62
N GLU A 254 -1.58 -1.65 28.39
CA GLU A 254 -1.28 -0.37 29.05
C GLU A 254 -2.02 0.82 28.41
N CYS A 255 -2.19 0.79 27.08
CA CYS A 255 -2.59 1.97 26.32
C CYS A 255 -3.99 1.93 25.71
N ASP A 256 -4.61 0.77 25.58
CA ASP A 256 -5.96 0.57 25.00
C ASP A 256 -6.98 1.54 25.62
N ALA A 257 -7.08 1.56 26.95
CA ALA A 257 -8.05 2.38 27.68
C ALA A 257 -7.81 3.91 27.61
N LEU A 258 -6.71 4.39 27.02
CA LEU A 258 -6.38 5.82 26.99
C LEU A 258 -7.37 6.63 26.12
N ASP A 259 -8.04 5.98 25.16
CA ASP A 259 -9.04 6.63 24.31
C ASP A 259 -10.47 6.58 24.90
N GLY A 260 -10.61 6.02 26.10
CA GLY A 260 -11.88 5.90 26.83
C GLY A 260 -12.66 4.60 26.57
N VAL A 261 -12.15 3.67 25.76
CA VAL A 261 -12.71 2.33 25.57
C VAL A 261 -11.62 1.26 25.73
N SER A 262 -11.98 0.05 26.14
CA SER A 262 -11.05 -1.09 26.10
C SER A 262 -11.55 -2.09 25.07
N ASP A 263 -10.95 -2.06 23.89
CA ASP A 263 -11.30 -2.91 22.75
C ASP A 263 -10.09 -3.55 22.05
N GLY A 264 -8.91 -3.44 22.67
CA GLY A 264 -7.66 -4.00 22.19
C GLY A 264 -7.00 -3.16 21.10
N ILE A 265 -7.41 -1.90 20.91
CA ILE A 265 -6.91 -1.01 19.86
C ILE A 265 -6.30 0.23 20.49
N ILE A 266 -5.02 0.47 20.23
CA ILE A 266 -4.40 1.77 20.54
C ILE A 266 -4.83 2.77 19.46
N ASN A 267 -5.88 3.55 19.74
CA ASN A 267 -6.48 4.48 18.77
C ASN A 267 -5.61 5.70 18.45
N ASP A 268 -4.80 6.14 19.42
CA ASP A 268 -3.80 7.20 19.22
C ASP A 268 -2.44 6.76 19.78
N PRO A 269 -1.56 6.19 18.93
CA PRO A 269 -0.25 5.69 19.34
C PRO A 269 0.65 6.76 19.97
N ASP A 270 0.48 8.05 19.64
CA ASP A 270 1.34 9.13 20.16
C ASP A 270 1.06 9.41 21.66
N THR A 271 -0.11 9.02 22.15
CA THR A 271 -0.48 9.14 23.58
C THR A 271 0.04 7.98 24.43
N CYS A 272 0.50 6.90 23.79
CA CYS A 272 0.98 5.70 24.46
C CYS A 272 2.49 5.81 24.78
N HIS A 273 2.83 5.76 26.06
CA HIS A 273 4.23 5.87 26.54
C HIS A 273 4.73 4.58 27.18
N PHE A 274 4.40 3.43 26.56
CA PHE A 274 4.81 2.11 27.03
C PHE A 274 6.34 2.00 27.18
N ASP A 275 6.78 1.55 28.35
CA ASP A 275 8.20 1.25 28.64
C ASP A 275 8.45 -0.27 28.51
N PRO A 276 9.21 -0.74 27.50
CA PRO A 276 9.57 -2.15 27.36
C PRO A 276 10.31 -2.73 28.56
N TYR A 277 11.05 -1.91 29.33
CA TYR A 277 11.77 -2.41 30.51
C TYR A 277 10.83 -2.85 31.63
N SER A 278 9.56 -2.43 31.62
CA SER A 278 8.53 -2.90 32.56
C SER A 278 8.31 -4.41 32.54
N LEU A 279 8.67 -5.09 31.44
CA LEU A 279 8.54 -6.55 31.33
C LEU A 279 9.77 -7.33 31.81
N VAL A 280 10.91 -6.68 32.07
CA VAL A 280 12.15 -7.38 32.48
C VAL A 280 11.91 -8.17 33.77
N GLY A 281 12.31 -9.45 33.76
CA GLY A 281 12.10 -10.38 34.87
C GLY A 281 10.71 -11.04 34.89
N ARG A 282 9.76 -10.62 34.05
CA ARG A 282 8.46 -11.27 33.91
C ARG A 282 8.62 -12.64 33.24
N ARG A 283 7.95 -13.66 33.81
CA ARG A 283 7.88 -15.00 33.21
C ARG A 283 6.68 -15.07 32.27
N ILE A 284 6.93 -15.38 31.00
CA ILE A 284 5.90 -15.61 29.98
C ILE A 284 5.91 -17.08 29.55
N THR A 285 4.80 -17.56 28.99
CA THR A 285 4.69 -18.94 28.49
C THR A 285 4.72 -18.91 26.96
N CYS A 286 5.72 -19.56 26.38
CA CYS A 286 5.93 -19.69 24.94
C CYS A 286 5.98 -21.17 24.58
N ASP A 287 5.04 -21.64 23.76
CA ASP A 287 4.93 -23.05 23.32
C ASP A 287 5.00 -24.06 24.48
N GLY A 288 4.36 -23.72 25.61
CA GLY A 288 4.33 -24.53 26.83
C GLY A 288 5.58 -24.41 27.74
N CYS A 289 6.62 -23.71 27.30
CA CYS A 289 7.83 -23.43 28.08
C CYS A 289 7.77 -22.06 28.74
N LYS A 290 8.21 -21.95 30.00
CA LYS A 290 8.35 -20.66 30.67
C LYS A 290 9.68 -20.02 30.30
N THR A 291 9.64 -18.85 29.66
CA THR A 291 10.81 -17.99 29.44
C THR A 291 10.70 -16.73 30.30
N THR A 292 11.83 -16.13 30.64
CA THR A 292 11.89 -14.88 31.41
C THR A 292 12.37 -13.78 30.47
N ILE A 293 11.62 -12.68 30.37
CA ILE A 293 12.04 -11.52 29.59
C ILE A 293 13.32 -10.93 30.19
N THR A 294 14.31 -10.69 29.33
CA THR A 294 15.63 -10.21 29.73
C THR A 294 15.81 -8.74 29.34
N GLU A 295 16.77 -8.08 30.00
CA GLU A 295 17.13 -6.69 29.67
C GLU A 295 17.59 -6.50 28.21
N PRO A 296 18.41 -7.39 27.60
CA PRO A 296 18.74 -7.28 26.18
C PRO A 296 17.52 -7.35 25.25
N VAL A 297 16.52 -8.18 25.56
CA VAL A 297 15.28 -8.22 24.78
C VAL A 297 14.52 -6.89 24.89
N ALA A 298 14.33 -6.37 26.10
CA ALA A 298 13.68 -5.07 26.29
C ALA A 298 14.42 -3.92 25.58
N ARG A 299 15.76 -3.94 25.58
CA ARG A 299 16.59 -2.95 24.87
C ARG A 299 16.39 -2.99 23.35
N VAL A 300 16.29 -4.19 22.77
CA VAL A 300 15.97 -4.37 21.34
C VAL A 300 14.62 -3.74 21.02
N ILE A 301 13.58 -4.05 21.80
CA ILE A 301 12.23 -3.50 21.60
C ILE A 301 12.23 -1.97 21.73
N GLN A 302 12.90 -1.43 22.75
CA GLN A 302 13.00 0.01 22.95
C GLN A 302 13.60 0.73 21.73
N LYS A 303 14.68 0.18 21.15
CA LYS A 303 15.33 0.75 19.97
C LYS A 303 14.47 0.62 18.70
N ILE A 304 13.71 -0.46 18.57
CA ILE A 304 12.75 -0.66 17.46
C ILE A 304 11.64 0.40 17.52
N LEU A 305 11.08 0.65 18.71
CA LEU A 305 10.03 1.64 18.92
C LEU A 305 10.53 3.09 18.78
N GLN A 306 11.80 3.36 19.07
CA GLN A 306 12.42 4.68 18.88
C GLN A 306 12.78 4.98 17.43
N GLY A 307 13.14 3.95 16.65
CA GLY A 307 13.67 4.11 15.31
C GLY A 307 15.15 4.54 15.28
N PRO A 308 15.74 4.61 14.08
CA PRO A 308 17.15 4.94 13.90
C PRO A 308 17.43 6.44 14.05
N TYR A 309 18.57 6.76 14.67
CA TYR A 309 19.15 8.11 14.74
C TYR A 309 20.55 8.11 14.13
N ASP A 310 20.94 9.24 13.54
CA ASP A 310 22.30 9.43 13.05
C ASP A 310 23.28 9.80 14.18
N SER A 311 24.57 9.87 13.86
CA SER A 311 25.64 10.23 14.80
C SER A 311 25.52 11.65 15.40
N MET A 312 24.65 12.51 14.87
CA MET A 312 24.35 13.84 15.40
C MET A 312 23.05 13.87 16.22
N GLY A 313 22.40 12.71 16.42
CA GLY A 313 21.15 12.61 17.17
C GLY A 313 19.91 13.06 16.38
N ARG A 314 20.01 13.15 15.04
CA ARG A 314 18.85 13.44 14.18
C ARG A 314 18.16 12.13 13.82
N GLN A 315 16.83 12.12 13.88
CA GLN A 315 16.05 10.93 13.51
C GLN A 315 16.21 10.66 12.01
N ILE A 316 16.61 9.44 11.66
CA ILE A 316 16.71 8.98 10.28
C ILE A 316 15.33 8.56 9.76
N TRP A 317 14.60 7.79 10.58
CA TRP A 317 13.26 7.34 10.28
C TRP A 317 12.48 7.09 11.57
N PHE A 318 11.16 7.02 11.46
CA PHE A 318 10.28 6.72 12.58
C PHE A 318 10.50 5.29 13.10
N GLY A 319 10.29 5.09 14.40
CA GLY A 319 10.17 3.74 14.96
C GLY A 319 8.83 3.10 14.59
N LEU A 320 8.69 1.82 14.92
CA LEU A 320 7.39 1.16 14.78
C LEU A 320 6.40 1.69 15.82
N ASN A 321 5.15 1.91 15.40
CA ASN A 321 4.08 2.36 16.28
C ASN A 321 3.91 1.37 17.44
N VAL A 322 3.71 1.92 18.63
CA VAL A 322 3.39 1.10 19.80
C VAL A 322 2.08 0.34 19.54
N GLY A 323 2.07 -0.96 19.85
CA GLY A 323 0.95 -1.87 19.57
C GLY A 323 0.90 -2.43 18.15
N ALA A 324 1.74 -1.97 17.22
CA ALA A 324 1.88 -2.63 15.92
C ALA A 324 2.60 -3.98 16.06
N ALA A 325 2.27 -4.93 15.18
CA ALA A 325 2.96 -6.20 15.12
C ALA A 325 4.45 -6.00 14.80
N LEU A 326 5.33 -6.56 15.63
CA LEU A 326 6.79 -6.45 15.47
C LEU A 326 7.38 -7.62 14.66
N ASP A 327 6.61 -8.70 14.51
CA ASP A 327 7.04 -10.01 14.02
C ASP A 327 7.47 -10.06 12.56
N THR A 328 7.04 -9.09 11.75
CA THR A 328 7.39 -9.01 10.32
C THR A 328 8.78 -8.42 10.12
N LEU A 329 9.10 -7.26 10.72
CA LEU A 329 10.41 -6.63 10.55
C LEU A 329 11.46 -7.11 11.56
N ALA A 330 11.05 -7.49 12.78
CA ALA A 330 11.91 -8.11 13.79
C ALA A 330 11.87 -9.65 13.72
N ASN A 331 11.53 -10.21 12.56
CA ASN A 331 11.40 -11.65 12.39
C ASN A 331 12.71 -12.39 12.69
N THR A 332 12.60 -13.63 13.16
CA THR A 332 13.71 -14.53 13.44
C THR A 332 13.46 -15.94 12.92
N THR A 333 14.53 -16.66 12.62
CA THR A 333 14.51 -18.08 12.25
C THR A 333 15.51 -18.88 13.08
N ILE A 334 15.45 -20.22 13.04
CA ILE A 334 16.40 -21.10 13.72
C ILE A 334 17.32 -21.75 12.69
N THR A 335 18.63 -21.52 12.82
CA THR A 335 19.68 -22.11 11.98
C THR A 335 20.69 -22.79 12.89
N SER A 336 20.96 -24.09 12.65
CA SER A 336 21.90 -24.89 13.44
C SER A 336 21.66 -24.82 14.96
N GLY A 337 20.39 -24.73 15.38
CA GLY A 337 20.00 -24.65 16.79
C GLY A 337 20.11 -23.25 17.42
N HIS A 338 20.55 -22.24 16.65
CA HIS A 338 20.64 -20.85 17.10
C HIS A 338 19.57 -20.00 16.43
N ARG A 339 18.98 -19.08 17.20
CA ARG A 339 18.06 -18.08 16.66
C ARG A 339 18.86 -16.95 16.02
N ILE A 340 18.51 -16.62 14.78
CA ILE A 340 19.11 -15.54 14.01
C ILE A 340 18.02 -14.64 13.44
N GLY A 341 18.40 -13.45 13.00
CA GLY A 341 17.53 -12.54 12.26
C GLY A 341 17.04 -13.14 10.95
N ASN A 342 15.82 -12.78 10.55
CA ASN A 342 15.23 -13.12 9.26
C ASN A 342 14.69 -11.84 8.59
N PRO A 343 15.52 -11.09 7.85
CA PRO A 343 15.14 -9.83 7.24
C PRO A 343 13.90 -9.90 6.37
N PHE A 344 13.12 -8.81 6.36
CA PHE A 344 11.95 -8.69 5.50
C PHE A 344 12.37 -8.52 4.04
N PHE A 345 11.63 -9.14 3.12
CA PHE A 345 12.09 -9.32 1.74
C PHE A 345 12.27 -8.01 0.98
N VAL A 346 11.50 -6.96 1.32
CA VAL A 346 11.56 -5.67 0.62
C VAL A 346 12.88 -4.97 0.93
N ASN A 347 13.23 -4.79 2.20
CA ASN A 347 14.49 -4.16 2.55
C ASN A 347 15.71 -5.03 2.20
N ASP A 348 15.61 -6.34 2.37
CA ASP A 348 16.70 -7.28 2.01
C ASP A 348 17.04 -7.18 0.52
N ALA A 349 16.03 -7.27 -0.35
CA ALA A 349 16.26 -7.20 -1.77
C ALA A 349 16.68 -5.79 -2.23
N TRP A 350 16.16 -4.72 -1.61
CA TRP A 350 16.60 -3.37 -1.95
C TRP A 350 18.10 -3.19 -1.70
N ILE A 351 18.57 -3.63 -0.52
CA ILE A 351 19.97 -3.53 -0.15
C ILE A 351 20.85 -4.38 -1.08
N ARG A 352 20.48 -5.64 -1.34
CA ARG A 352 21.27 -6.55 -2.20
C ARG A 352 21.34 -6.09 -3.64
N TYR A 353 20.20 -5.79 -4.26
CA TYR A 353 20.13 -5.58 -5.70
C TYR A 353 20.33 -4.13 -6.11
N PHE A 354 19.91 -3.15 -5.30
CA PHE A 354 19.96 -1.73 -5.70
C PHE A 354 21.11 -0.97 -5.03
N LEU A 355 21.43 -1.26 -3.77
CA LEU A 355 22.50 -0.53 -3.07
C LEU A 355 23.86 -1.19 -3.25
N VAL A 356 23.99 -2.44 -2.82
CA VAL A 356 25.26 -3.19 -2.87
C VAL A 356 25.49 -3.79 -4.25
N LYS A 357 24.42 -4.05 -5.02
CA LYS A 357 24.48 -4.67 -6.36
C LYS A 357 25.19 -6.03 -6.32
N ASN A 358 24.94 -6.78 -5.25
CA ASN A 358 25.48 -8.11 -4.99
C ASN A 358 24.37 -9.00 -4.36
N PRO A 359 23.79 -9.94 -5.13
CA PRO A 359 22.76 -10.85 -4.63
C PRO A 359 23.21 -11.71 -3.42
N GLY A 360 24.51 -11.95 -3.29
CA GLY A 360 25.11 -12.74 -2.20
C GLY A 360 25.45 -11.94 -0.94
N TYR A 361 25.13 -10.64 -0.89
CA TYR A 361 25.43 -9.82 0.28
C TYR A 361 24.63 -10.26 1.51
N ASP A 362 25.32 -10.42 2.65
CA ASP A 362 24.70 -10.81 3.91
C ASP A 362 24.13 -9.59 4.64
N VAL A 363 22.85 -9.32 4.37
CA VAL A 363 22.09 -8.21 4.96
C VAL A 363 21.95 -8.35 6.49
N ALA A 364 22.04 -9.57 7.05
CA ALA A 364 21.93 -9.79 8.48
C ALA A 364 23.17 -9.33 9.28
N SER A 365 24.29 -9.06 8.59
CA SER A 365 25.56 -8.62 9.19
C SER A 365 25.73 -7.09 9.27
N ILE A 366 24.71 -6.33 8.85
CA ILE A 366 24.77 -4.87 8.81
C ILE A 366 24.91 -4.30 10.23
N THR A 367 25.92 -3.45 10.42
CA THR A 367 26.17 -2.71 11.66
C THR A 367 25.47 -1.35 11.65
N TYR A 368 25.45 -0.63 12.78
CA TYR A 368 24.89 0.74 12.82
C TYR A 368 25.55 1.70 11.82
N THR A 369 26.87 1.65 11.69
CA THR A 369 27.62 2.50 10.75
C THR A 369 27.28 2.17 9.30
N GLU A 370 27.20 0.88 8.98
CA GLU A 370 26.87 0.43 7.62
C GLU A 370 25.43 0.75 7.26
N PHE A 371 24.49 0.61 8.21
CA PHE A 371 23.11 1.03 8.05
C PHE A 371 23.01 2.51 7.68
N GLN A 372 23.67 3.40 8.43
CA GLN A 372 23.66 4.83 8.12
C GLN A 372 24.28 5.12 6.74
N ARG A 373 25.35 4.41 6.36
CA ARG A 373 25.96 4.53 5.04
C ARG A 373 24.99 4.12 3.93
N LEU A 374 24.27 3.00 4.10
CA LEU A 374 23.28 2.50 3.14
C LEU A 374 22.08 3.44 2.99
N VAL A 375 21.59 4.04 4.08
CA VAL A 375 20.53 5.05 4.02
C VAL A 375 20.99 6.25 3.19
N ASN A 376 22.16 6.82 3.49
CA ASN A 376 22.71 7.96 2.76
C ASN A 376 22.94 7.64 1.28
N GLN A 377 23.44 6.43 0.98
CA GLN A 377 23.61 5.95 -0.38
C GLN A 377 22.26 5.87 -1.11
N SER A 378 21.25 5.27 -0.46
CA SER A 378 19.92 5.09 -1.02
C SER A 378 19.25 6.42 -1.36
N GLN A 379 19.32 7.40 -0.46
CA GLN A 379 18.85 8.76 -0.72
C GLN A 379 19.60 9.40 -1.90
N THR A 380 20.93 9.36 -1.87
CA THR A 380 21.76 9.97 -2.93
C THR A 380 21.49 9.38 -4.32
N GLU A 381 21.36 8.06 -4.42
CA GLU A 381 21.19 7.37 -5.71
C GLU A 381 19.72 7.38 -6.19
N TYR A 382 18.72 7.36 -5.29
CA TYR A 382 17.36 6.98 -5.64
C TYR A 382 16.23 7.95 -5.27
N SER A 383 16.46 9.01 -4.47
CA SER A 383 15.37 9.96 -4.11
C SER A 383 14.68 10.55 -5.35
N ASN A 384 15.44 10.92 -6.38
CA ASN A 384 14.92 11.48 -7.62
C ASN A 384 14.26 10.45 -8.57
N ILE A 385 14.35 9.16 -8.27
CA ILE A 385 13.81 8.10 -9.13
C ILE A 385 12.53 7.51 -8.53
N ILE A 386 12.60 7.05 -7.27
CA ILE A 386 11.52 6.30 -6.63
C ILE A 386 11.09 6.88 -5.27
N GLY A 387 11.76 7.92 -4.77
CA GLY A 387 11.48 8.48 -3.45
C GLY A 387 10.01 8.85 -3.23
N THR A 388 9.32 9.41 -4.25
CA THR A 388 7.87 9.72 -4.18
C THR A 388 7.52 10.67 -3.02
N GLU A 389 8.37 11.66 -2.75
CA GLU A 389 8.30 12.50 -1.54
C GLU A 389 7.82 13.94 -1.79
N GLN A 390 7.49 14.29 -3.03
CA GLN A 390 7.08 15.65 -3.40
C GLN A 390 5.76 16.05 -2.73
N ALA A 391 5.81 17.07 -1.88
CA ALA A 391 4.65 17.54 -1.11
C ALA A 391 3.92 18.75 -1.75
N ASN A 392 4.44 19.32 -2.84
CA ASN A 392 3.68 20.32 -3.60
C ASN A 392 2.73 19.61 -4.58
N LEU A 393 1.44 19.54 -4.24
CA LEU A 393 0.41 18.88 -5.06
C LEU A 393 -0.48 19.88 -5.81
N SER A 394 0.01 21.11 -6.02
CA SER A 394 -0.79 22.19 -6.63
C SER A 394 -1.29 21.84 -8.03
N ALA A 395 -0.51 21.12 -8.83
CA ALA A 395 -0.92 20.73 -10.18
C ALA A 395 -2.13 19.77 -10.13
N PHE A 396 -2.13 18.79 -9.21
CA PHE A 396 -3.26 17.87 -9.02
C PHE A 396 -4.50 18.58 -8.47
N LYS A 397 -4.33 19.47 -7.48
CA LYS A 397 -5.41 20.34 -6.99
C LYS A 397 -6.02 21.16 -8.13
N ASN A 398 -5.19 21.80 -8.95
CA ASN A 398 -5.62 22.65 -10.06
C ASN A 398 -6.31 21.85 -11.19
N ALA A 399 -5.91 20.59 -11.39
CA ALA A 399 -6.59 19.66 -12.28
C ALA A 399 -7.97 19.17 -11.74
N GLY A 400 -8.32 19.53 -10.50
CA GLY A 400 -9.57 19.16 -9.85
C GLY A 400 -9.56 17.76 -9.22
N GLY A 401 -8.39 17.12 -9.13
CA GLY A 401 -8.25 15.76 -8.62
C GLY A 401 -8.52 15.65 -7.12
N LYS A 402 -9.04 14.49 -6.69
CA LYS A 402 -9.27 14.14 -5.27
C LYS A 402 -8.36 12.98 -4.86
N LEU A 403 -7.61 13.15 -3.78
CA LEU A 403 -6.76 12.15 -3.16
C LEU A 403 -7.38 11.71 -1.85
N LEU A 404 -7.71 10.42 -1.75
CA LEU A 404 -8.13 9.79 -0.51
C LEU A 404 -7.03 8.80 -0.11
N MET A 405 -6.35 9.09 0.99
CA MET A 405 -5.30 8.25 1.54
C MET A 405 -5.79 7.61 2.83
N TRP A 406 -5.56 6.32 3.01
CA TRP A 406 -5.80 5.66 4.29
C TRP A 406 -4.56 4.87 4.72
N HIS A 407 -4.32 4.81 6.04
CA HIS A 407 -3.14 4.15 6.62
C HIS A 407 -1.79 4.75 6.13
N GLY A 408 -1.79 6.02 5.71
CA GLY A 408 -0.60 6.76 5.25
C GLY A 408 0.07 7.60 6.33
N THR A 409 1.14 8.32 5.97
CA THR A 409 1.98 9.02 6.96
C THR A 409 1.45 10.42 7.30
N ILE A 410 1.41 10.73 8.60
CA ILE A 410 1.11 12.07 9.12
C ILE A 410 2.16 13.09 8.64
N ASP A 411 3.44 12.69 8.56
CA ASP A 411 4.52 13.56 8.05
C ASP A 411 4.23 14.07 6.65
N PHE A 412 3.85 13.20 5.71
CA PHE A 412 3.56 13.62 4.33
C PHE A 412 2.39 14.60 4.30
N ARG A 413 1.31 14.30 5.04
CA ARG A 413 0.17 15.21 5.17
C ARG A 413 0.59 16.58 5.71
N ASN A 414 1.37 16.63 6.78
CA ASN A 414 1.85 17.88 7.38
C ASN A 414 2.79 18.65 6.44
N ARG A 415 3.62 17.97 5.64
CA ARG A 415 4.46 18.62 4.62
C ARG A 415 3.63 19.25 3.51
N VAL A 416 2.58 18.56 3.04
CA VAL A 416 1.64 19.10 2.04
C VAL A 416 0.93 20.33 2.58
N GLU A 417 0.39 20.28 3.80
CA GLU A 417 -0.25 21.43 4.46
C GLU A 417 0.68 22.63 4.57
N ARG A 418 1.93 22.41 5.00
CA ARG A 418 2.93 23.48 5.14
C ARG A 418 3.21 24.19 3.82
N ILE A 419 3.26 23.46 2.71
CA ILE A 419 3.57 24.01 1.38
C ILE A 419 2.34 24.65 0.74
N MET A 420 1.15 24.08 0.94
CA MET A 420 -0.06 24.44 0.19
C MET A 420 -0.97 25.44 0.91
N GLY A 421 -0.56 25.98 2.05
CA GLY A 421 -1.27 27.06 2.74
C GLY A 421 -2.14 26.62 3.93
N GLY A 422 -1.93 25.41 4.44
CA GLY A 422 -2.56 24.89 5.65
C GLY A 422 -3.66 23.84 5.41
N PRO A 423 -4.24 23.29 6.49
CA PRO A 423 -5.18 22.18 6.44
C PRO A 423 -6.43 22.48 5.62
N ALA A 424 -6.99 23.69 5.73
CA ALA A 424 -8.21 24.07 4.99
C ALA A 424 -8.00 23.97 3.47
N GLU A 425 -6.86 24.43 2.95
CA GLU A 425 -6.54 24.39 1.53
C GLU A 425 -6.28 22.98 1.01
N VAL A 426 -5.81 22.08 1.89
CA VAL A 426 -5.50 20.69 1.55
C VAL A 426 -6.75 19.81 1.63
N ASP A 427 -7.61 20.04 2.62
CA ASP A 427 -8.86 19.30 2.86
C ASP A 427 -9.86 19.32 1.68
N ASP A 428 -9.75 20.32 0.81
CA ASP A 428 -10.56 20.45 -0.40
C ASP A 428 -10.27 19.40 -1.47
N PHE A 429 -9.07 18.80 -1.44
CA PHE A 429 -8.64 17.86 -2.49
C PHE A 429 -7.88 16.64 -1.95
N PHE A 430 -7.35 16.67 -0.74
CA PHE A 430 -6.64 15.56 -0.11
C PHE A 430 -7.22 15.28 1.28
N ARG A 431 -7.68 14.04 1.52
CA ARG A 431 -8.09 13.53 2.84
C ARG A 431 -7.20 12.37 3.27
N LEU A 432 -6.72 12.41 4.52
CA LEU A 432 -5.99 11.32 5.16
C LEU A 432 -6.87 10.69 6.24
N PHE A 433 -7.00 9.35 6.23
CA PHE A 433 -7.73 8.55 7.21
C PHE A 433 -6.77 7.55 7.87
N LEU A 434 -6.41 7.78 9.13
CA LEU A 434 -5.56 6.85 9.87
C LEU A 434 -6.41 5.70 10.39
N ALA A 435 -5.95 4.45 10.23
CA ALA A 435 -6.69 3.26 10.66
C ALA A 435 -5.90 2.50 11.74
N PRO A 436 -5.96 2.93 13.01
CA PRO A 436 -5.24 2.28 14.11
C PRO A 436 -5.67 0.82 14.28
N GLY A 437 -4.71 -0.04 14.63
CA GLY A 437 -4.94 -1.48 14.81
C GLY A 437 -5.19 -2.27 13.51
N VAL A 438 -5.27 -1.61 12.35
CA VAL A 438 -5.37 -2.28 11.06
C VAL A 438 -3.97 -2.66 10.59
N ASP A 439 -3.80 -3.90 10.13
CA ASP A 439 -2.53 -4.38 9.60
C ASP A 439 -2.31 -3.88 8.14
N HIS A 440 -1.11 -4.05 7.60
CA HIS A 440 -0.74 -3.56 6.28
C HIS A 440 -1.77 -3.96 5.21
N CYS A 441 -2.36 -2.96 4.54
CA CYS A 441 -3.43 -3.15 3.56
C CYS A 441 -4.65 -3.94 4.05
N ALA A 442 -4.97 -3.85 5.35
CA ALA A 442 -6.01 -4.64 6.01
C ALA A 442 -5.76 -6.15 5.94
N GLY A 443 -4.50 -6.56 6.11
CA GLY A 443 -4.10 -7.95 6.29
C GLY A 443 -4.90 -8.67 7.38
N ASN A 444 -4.88 -10.00 7.33
CA ASN A 444 -5.76 -10.86 8.14
C ASN A 444 -5.56 -10.75 9.67
N ALA A 445 -4.52 -10.07 10.15
CA ALA A 445 -4.22 -9.86 11.57
C ALA A 445 -4.79 -8.53 12.14
N SER A 446 -5.58 -7.79 11.36
CA SER A 446 -6.15 -6.50 11.77
C SER A 446 -7.10 -6.64 12.97
N LEU A 447 -6.78 -5.95 14.07
CA LEU A 447 -7.66 -5.76 15.23
C LEU A 447 -8.57 -4.52 15.06
N GLY A 448 -8.08 -3.54 14.30
CA GLY A 448 -8.73 -2.25 14.08
C GLY A 448 -9.87 -2.25 13.08
N ALA A 449 -10.44 -1.07 12.87
CA ALA A 449 -11.54 -0.85 11.94
C ALA A 449 -11.03 -0.81 10.48
N VAL A 450 -11.31 -1.86 9.71
CA VAL A 450 -10.94 -1.98 8.30
C VAL A 450 -11.95 -1.23 7.40
N PRO A 451 -11.52 -0.30 6.52
CA PRO A 451 -12.43 0.37 5.58
C PRO A 451 -13.23 -0.63 4.75
N VAL A 452 -14.56 -0.42 4.63
CA VAL A 452 -15.44 -1.32 3.88
C VAL A 452 -15.36 -1.06 2.37
N ASP A 453 -15.52 0.21 1.97
CA ASP A 453 -15.45 0.63 0.57
C ASP A 453 -14.95 2.08 0.45
N PRO A 454 -13.64 2.31 0.62
CA PRO A 454 -13.07 3.65 0.51
C PRO A 454 -13.10 4.18 -0.94
N LEU A 455 -13.20 3.31 -1.95
CA LEU A 455 -13.30 3.75 -3.34
C LEU A 455 -14.68 4.36 -3.62
N ALA A 456 -15.77 3.77 -3.11
CA ALA A 456 -17.09 4.37 -3.24
C ALA A 456 -17.18 5.75 -2.58
N ALA A 457 -16.53 5.94 -1.42
CA ALA A 457 -16.44 7.26 -0.79
C ALA A 457 -15.71 8.28 -1.67
N LEU A 458 -14.61 7.87 -2.32
CA LEU A 458 -13.89 8.70 -3.28
C LEU A 458 -14.72 9.00 -4.54
N VAL A 459 -15.46 8.03 -5.06
CA VAL A 459 -16.38 8.23 -6.20
C VAL A 459 -17.45 9.26 -5.86
N GLY A 460 -18.09 9.16 -4.69
CA GLY A 460 -19.06 10.16 -4.22
C GLY A 460 -18.45 11.56 -4.09
N TRP A 461 -17.18 11.65 -3.68
CA TRP A 461 -16.50 12.94 -3.61
C TRP A 461 -16.24 13.55 -5.00
N VAL A 462 -15.75 12.74 -5.94
CA VAL A 462 -15.39 13.19 -7.28
C VAL A 462 -16.62 13.56 -8.11
N GLU A 463 -17.67 12.74 -8.06
CA GLU A 463 -18.81 12.86 -8.98
C GLU A 463 -19.95 13.69 -8.39
N GLU A 464 -20.14 13.64 -7.08
CA GLU A 464 -21.29 14.26 -6.40
C GLU A 464 -20.88 15.40 -5.46
N GLY A 465 -19.58 15.65 -5.29
CA GLY A 465 -19.07 16.67 -4.37
C GLY A 465 -19.25 16.31 -2.90
N ILE A 466 -19.57 15.05 -2.58
CA ILE A 466 -19.78 14.59 -1.20
C ILE A 466 -18.42 14.36 -0.55
N VAL A 467 -17.93 15.36 0.16
CA VAL A 467 -16.66 15.28 0.90
C VAL A 467 -16.76 14.20 1.98
N PRO A 468 -15.85 13.19 2.01
CA PRO A 468 -15.87 12.17 3.04
C PRO A 468 -15.52 12.77 4.41
N THR A 469 -16.51 12.86 5.30
CA THR A 469 -16.32 13.31 6.69
C THR A 469 -15.94 12.17 7.64
N GLU A 470 -16.09 10.93 7.17
CA GLU A 470 -15.68 9.66 7.80
C GLU A 470 -15.61 8.57 6.73
N LEU A 471 -14.89 7.47 7.01
CA LEU A 471 -14.99 6.24 6.24
C LEU A 471 -15.73 5.17 7.04
N ALA A 472 -16.69 4.51 6.39
CA ALA A 472 -17.32 3.32 6.94
C ALA A 472 -16.28 2.20 7.06
N ALA A 473 -16.11 1.67 8.26
CA ALA A 473 -15.16 0.61 8.55
C ALA A 473 -15.72 -0.40 9.56
N LYS A 474 -15.12 -1.59 9.59
CA LYS A 474 -15.56 -2.73 10.43
C LYS A 474 -14.42 -3.29 11.26
N VAL A 475 -14.70 -3.50 12.53
CA VAL A 475 -13.88 -4.27 13.46
C VAL A 475 -14.35 -5.73 13.42
N SER A 476 -13.43 -6.68 13.50
CA SER A 476 -13.70 -8.12 13.59
C SER A 476 -13.32 -8.67 14.98
N GLY A 477 -13.72 -9.90 15.30
CA GLY A 477 -13.37 -10.54 16.58
C GLY A 477 -14.33 -10.22 17.73
N SER A 478 -13.82 -10.19 18.96
CA SER A 478 -14.64 -10.01 20.19
C SER A 478 -15.35 -8.66 20.26
N HIS A 479 -14.79 -7.64 19.61
CA HIS A 479 -15.34 -6.28 19.54
C HIS A 479 -15.93 -5.96 18.16
N SER A 480 -16.45 -6.98 17.45
CA SER A 480 -16.95 -6.79 16.09
C SER A 480 -18.08 -5.76 16.00
N GLY A 481 -18.02 -4.90 14.98
CA GLY A 481 -18.98 -3.83 14.80
C GLY A 481 -18.53 -2.82 13.75
N ASN A 482 -19.44 -1.91 13.39
CA ASN A 482 -19.09 -0.76 12.57
C ASN A 482 -18.39 0.28 13.45
N ARG A 483 -17.26 0.82 13.00
CA ARG A 483 -16.52 1.92 13.66
C ARG A 483 -16.08 2.88 12.56
N PRO A 484 -16.39 4.19 12.63
CA PRO A 484 -15.94 5.13 11.62
C PRO A 484 -14.43 5.31 11.69
N ILE A 485 -13.79 5.52 10.55
CA ILE A 485 -12.44 6.08 10.50
C ILE A 485 -12.55 7.57 10.22
N CYS A 486 -11.86 8.37 11.05
CA CYS A 486 -11.97 9.82 11.02
C CYS A 486 -10.92 10.47 10.12
N PRO A 487 -11.23 11.61 9.51
CA PRO A 487 -10.27 12.38 8.74
C PRO A 487 -9.27 13.03 9.69
N TYR A 488 -7.97 12.81 9.47
CA TYR A 488 -6.90 13.46 10.21
C TYR A 488 -7.08 14.99 10.19
N PRO A 489 -6.88 15.69 11.33
CA PRO A 489 -6.31 15.20 12.59
C PRO A 489 -7.33 14.61 13.58
N LYS A 490 -8.60 14.45 13.21
CA LYS A 490 -9.61 13.88 14.11
C LYS A 490 -9.38 12.39 14.31
N THR A 491 -9.72 11.90 15.50
CA THR A 491 -9.72 10.48 15.84
C THR A 491 -11.12 10.01 16.21
N ALA A 492 -11.36 8.70 16.12
CA ALA A 492 -12.63 8.11 16.57
C ALA A 492 -12.62 8.06 18.10
N GLN A 493 -13.47 8.85 18.75
CA GLN A 493 -13.58 8.88 20.21
C GLN A 493 -14.85 8.17 20.68
N PHE A 494 -14.73 7.34 21.70
CA PHE A 494 -15.86 6.67 22.32
C PHE A 494 -16.68 7.66 23.18
N VAL A 495 -18.00 7.70 22.99
CA VAL A 495 -18.93 8.63 23.68
C VAL A 495 -19.99 7.92 24.52
N GLY A 496 -19.90 6.61 24.70
CA GLY A 496 -20.84 5.81 25.49
C GLY A 496 -22.19 5.57 24.79
N GLY A 497 -23.11 4.85 25.46
CA GLY A 497 -24.49 4.67 24.99
C GLY A 497 -24.90 3.26 24.52
N GLY A 498 -24.04 2.24 24.66
CA GLY A 498 -24.36 0.84 24.31
C GLY A 498 -23.13 -0.04 24.14
N ASN A 499 -23.32 -1.24 23.55
CA ASN A 499 -22.22 -2.13 23.11
C ASN A 499 -21.24 -1.36 22.21
N ILE A 500 -19.96 -1.78 22.12
CA ILE A 500 -18.84 -1.14 21.39
C ILE A 500 -19.09 -1.17 19.86
N SER A 501 -20.21 -0.60 19.39
CA SER A 501 -20.75 -0.70 18.04
C SER A 501 -21.27 0.67 17.58
N GLU A 502 -21.11 0.96 16.28
CA GLU A 502 -21.57 2.07 15.43
C GLU A 502 -21.93 3.42 16.08
N HIS A 503 -22.87 3.44 17.03
CA HIS A 503 -23.34 4.65 17.70
C HIS A 503 -22.47 5.07 18.89
N GLY A 504 -21.48 4.27 19.27
CA GLY A 504 -20.57 4.56 20.37
C GLY A 504 -19.41 5.50 20.03
N PHE A 505 -19.14 5.78 18.75
CA PHE A 505 -17.97 6.55 18.32
C PHE A 505 -18.33 7.78 17.50
N VAL A 506 -17.59 8.87 17.70
CA VAL A 506 -17.70 10.11 16.90
C VAL A 506 -16.32 10.65 16.56
N CYS A 507 -16.19 11.32 15.41
CA CYS A 507 -14.96 11.99 15.04
C CYS A 507 -14.81 13.32 15.78
N ARG A 508 -13.76 13.45 16.60
CA ARG A 508 -13.45 14.67 17.37
C ARG A 508 -12.05 15.16 17.13
#